data_AF-A0A6L5QSE6-F1
#
_entry.id   AF-A0A6L5QSE6-F1
#
_cell.length_a   1.000
_cell.length_b   1.000
_cell.length_c   1.000
_cell.angle_alpha   90.00
_cell.angle_beta   90.00
_cell.angle_gamma   90.00
#
_symmetry.space_group_name_H-M   'P 1'
#
loop_
_entity.id
_entity.type
_entity.pdbx_description
1 polymer ?
#
loop_
_entity_poly.entity_id
_entity_poly.type
_entity_poly.pdbx_seq_one_letter_code
_entity_poly.pdbx_strand_id
1 'polypeptide(L)'
;MSYEQPKISPLKMILNVLGMILIMFAAYEMYSLHETGKAALINLINWPYYPWVMIVAGIAMMVPFHKQLFQAYKLVKQQQKEWEEKNKPKF
;
A
#
# COMPACT_ATOMS: atom_id res chain seq x y z
N MET A 1 -9.73 -5.63 -29.92
CA MET A 1 -8.62 -6.03 -29.02
C MET A 1 -9.25 -6.49 -27.72
N SER A 2 -8.99 -7.75 -27.32
CA SER A 2 -9.42 -8.26 -26.01
C SER A 2 -8.48 -7.63 -24.98
N TYR A 3 -8.99 -6.71 -24.17
CA TYR A 3 -8.20 -6.11 -23.10
C TYR A 3 -8.12 -7.12 -21.95
N GLU A 4 -6.94 -7.68 -21.70
CA GLU A 4 -6.72 -8.50 -20.52
C GLU A 4 -7.02 -7.66 -19.27
N GLN A 5 -7.96 -8.12 -18.45
CA GLN A 5 -8.26 -7.43 -17.20
C GLN A 5 -7.02 -7.45 -16.30
N PRO A 6 -6.68 -6.33 -15.63
CA PRO A 6 -5.59 -6.31 -14.67
C PRO A 6 -5.89 -7.32 -13.56
N LYS A 7 -5.14 -8.42 -13.53
CA LYS A 7 -5.31 -9.47 -12.51
C LYS A 7 -4.75 -8.97 -11.18
N ILE A 8 -5.61 -8.35 -10.39
CA ILE A 8 -5.32 -8.03 -8.99
C ILE A 8 -5.23 -9.36 -8.24
N SER A 9 -4.08 -9.63 -7.62
CA SER A 9 -3.91 -10.86 -6.85
C SER A 9 -4.55 -10.68 -5.47
N PRO A 10 -5.52 -11.54 -5.07
CA PRO A 10 -6.13 -11.47 -3.74
C PRO A 10 -5.10 -11.60 -2.62
N LEU A 11 -4.06 -12.42 -2.82
CA LEU A 11 -2.99 -12.62 -1.86
C LEU A 11 -2.14 -11.34 -1.66
N LYS A 12 -1.84 -10.61 -2.73
CA LYS A 12 -1.15 -9.31 -2.61
C LYS A 12 -2.02 -8.24 -1.97
N MET A 13 -3.33 -8.32 -2.16
CA MET A 13 -4.28 -7.44 -1.47
C MET A 13 -4.28 -7.72 0.04
N ILE A 14 -4.33 -8.98 0.45
CA ILE A 14 -4.23 -9.37 1.87
C ILE A 14 -2.91 -8.89 2.46
N LEU A 15 -1.79 -9.11 1.76
CA LEU A 15 -0.48 -8.64 2.21
C LEU A 15 -0.43 -7.12 2.38
N ASN A 16 -1.10 -6.37 1.50
CA ASN A 16 -1.24 -4.92 1.62
C ASN A 16 -2.05 -4.50 2.85
N VAL A 17 -3.16 -5.19 3.15
CA VAL A 17 -3.96 -4.93 4.36
C VAL A 17 -3.15 -5.23 5.61
N LEU A 18 -2.41 -6.34 5.65
CA LEU A 18 -1.51 -6.67 6.75
C LEU A 18 -0.42 -5.60 6.94
N GLY A 19 0.15 -5.10 5.85
CA GLY A 19 1.10 -3.98 5.89
C GLY A 19 0.50 -2.71 6.49
N MET A 20 -0.75 -2.35 6.13
CA MET A 20 -1.45 -1.19 6.71
C MET A 20 -1.70 -1.35 8.21
N ILE A 21 -2.16 -2.54 8.64
CA ILE A 21 -2.39 -2.84 10.05
C ILE A 21 -1.07 -2.72 10.84
N LEU A 22 0.02 -3.24 10.28
CA LEU A 22 1.34 -3.17 10.92
C LEU A 22 1.83 -1.73 11.09
N ILE A 23 1.64 -0.87 10.08
CA ILE A 23 1.99 0.56 10.16
C ILE A 23 1.11 1.29 11.20
N MET A 24 -0.21 1.03 11.20
CA MET A 24 -1.12 1.61 12.19
C MET A 24 -0.72 1.24 13.61
N PHE A 25 -0.39 -0.03 13.83
CA PHE A 25 0.04 -0.52 15.13
C PHE A 25 1.39 0.09 15.55
N ALA A 26 2.35 0.21 14.62
CA ALA A 26 3.61 0.90 14.88
C ALA A 26 3.42 2.38 15.24
N ALA A 27 2.55 3.09 14.52
CA ALA A 27 2.23 4.49 14.82
C ALA A 27 1.57 4.65 16.20
N TYR A 28 0.67 3.73 16.57
CA TYR A 28 0.07 3.69 17.90
C TYR A 28 1.14 3.48 19.00
N GLU A 29 2.08 2.56 18.80
CA GLU A 29 3.17 2.30 19.74
C GLU A 29 4.05 3.55 19.93
N MET A 30 4.37 4.27 18.85
CA MET A 30 5.14 5.52 18.92
C MET A 30 4.40 6.62 19.66
N TYR A 31 3.10 6.77 19.40
CA TYR A 31 2.25 7.73 20.10
C TYR A 31 2.17 7.42 21.59
N SER A 32 1.90 6.16 21.95
CA SER A 32 1.83 5.72 23.35
C SER A 32 3.15 5.92 24.08
N LEU A 33 4.27 5.61 23.42
CA LEU A 33 5.61 5.83 23.95
C LEU A 33 5.84 7.31 24.27
N HIS A 34 5.43 8.20 23.37
CA HIS A 34 5.62 9.64 23.52
C HIS A 34 4.75 10.22 24.65
N GLU A 35 3.48 9.86 24.70
CA GLU A 35 2.51 10.40 25.67
C GLU A 35 2.68 9.82 27.08
N THR A 36 2.89 8.50 27.18
CA THR A 36 2.81 7.79 28.47
C THR A 36 4.14 7.20 28.92
N GLY A 37 5.18 7.27 28.08
CA GLY A 37 6.46 6.60 28.33
C GLY A 37 6.37 5.08 28.27
N LYS A 38 5.21 4.52 27.86
CA LYS A 38 4.92 3.09 27.81
C LYS A 38 4.43 2.71 26.42
N ALA A 39 4.88 1.56 25.92
CA ALA A 39 4.38 0.94 24.71
C ALA A 39 4.16 -0.57 24.96
N ALA A 40 3.30 -1.22 24.20
CA ALA A 40 2.95 -2.62 24.45
C ALA A 40 4.17 -3.55 24.27
N LEU A 41 5.05 -3.22 23.34
CA LEU A 41 6.21 -4.05 23.01
C LEU A 41 7.53 -3.55 23.59
N ILE A 42 7.59 -2.38 24.25
CA ILE A 42 8.88 -1.83 24.70
C ILE A 42 9.57 -2.70 25.74
N ASN A 43 8.80 -3.32 26.64
CA ASN A 43 9.34 -4.22 27.66
C ASN A 43 9.81 -5.57 27.08
N LEU A 44 9.35 -5.92 25.87
CA LEU A 44 9.66 -7.20 25.23
C LEU A 44 10.84 -7.07 24.26
N ILE A 45 10.92 -5.94 23.54
CA ILE A 45 11.91 -5.71 22.49
C ILE A 45 13.11 -4.88 23.01
N ASN A 46 12.96 -4.13 24.11
CA ASN A 46 14.02 -3.29 24.73
C ASN A 46 14.77 -2.37 23.74
N TRP A 47 14.17 -2.05 22.59
CA TRP A 47 14.81 -1.27 21.54
C TRP A 47 13.93 -0.09 21.12
N PRO A 48 14.25 1.17 21.48
CA PRO A 48 13.35 2.29 21.25
C PRO A 48 13.00 2.57 19.77
N TYR A 49 13.76 2.00 18.83
CA TYR A 49 13.57 2.19 17.40
C TYR A 49 12.76 1.08 16.71
N TYR A 50 12.29 0.05 17.43
CA TYR A 50 11.50 -1.03 16.83
C TYR A 50 10.24 -0.56 16.06
N PRO A 51 9.50 0.50 16.48
CA PRO A 51 8.32 0.93 15.73
C PRO A 51 8.68 1.43 14.33
N TRP A 52 9.83 2.11 14.18
CA TRP A 52 10.31 2.54 12.86
C TRP A 52 10.61 1.36 11.95
N VAL A 53 11.21 0.30 12.49
CA VAL A 53 11.48 -0.94 11.73
C VAL A 53 10.18 -1.60 11.29
N MET A 54 9.16 -1.62 12.16
CA MET A 54 7.84 -2.13 11.82
C MET A 54 7.16 -1.32 10.71
N ILE A 55 7.30 0.01 10.72
CA ILE A 55 6.80 0.86 9.63
C ILE A 55 7.47 0.50 8.30
N VAL A 56 8.80 0.39 8.28
CA VAL A 56 9.56 0.02 7.07
C VAL A 56 9.13 -1.35 6.56
N ALA A 57 8.98 -2.33 7.45
CA ALA A 57 8.50 -3.67 7.09
C ALA A 57 7.08 -3.63 6.52
N GLY A 58 6.17 -2.85 7.13
CA GLY A 58 4.80 -2.68 6.64
C GLY A 58 4.75 -2.05 5.25
N ILE A 59 5.55 -0.99 5.01
CA ILE A 59 5.66 -0.36 3.69
C ILE A 59 6.18 -1.38 2.66
N ALA A 60 7.22 -2.15 3.00
CA ALA A 60 7.77 -3.16 2.11
C ALA A 60 6.73 -4.23 1.71
N MET A 61 5.86 -4.64 2.63
CA MET A 61 4.74 -5.55 2.34
C MET A 61 3.70 -4.95 1.38
N MET A 62 3.52 -3.63 1.39
CA MET A 62 2.54 -2.93 0.55
C MET A 62 3.04 -2.68 -0.88
N VAL A 63 4.36 -2.58 -1.11
CA VAL A 63 4.96 -2.28 -2.42
C VAL A 63 4.46 -3.18 -3.57
N PRO A 64 4.37 -4.51 -3.43
CA PRO A 64 3.95 -5.39 -4.53
C PRO A 64 2.53 -5.10 -5.02
N PHE A 65 1.63 -4.72 -4.11
CA PHE A 65 0.25 -4.39 -4.44
C PHE A 65 0.12 -3.03 -5.13
N HIS A 66 0.86 -2.03 -4.63
CA HIS A 66 0.88 -0.69 -5.24
C HIS A 66 1.42 -0.72 -6.67
N LYS A 67 2.41 -1.57 -6.95
CA LYS A 67 2.90 -1.81 -8.32
C LYS A 67 1.80 -2.37 -9.23
N GLN A 68 0.95 -3.27 -8.75
CA GLN A 68 -0.17 -3.81 -9.53
C GLN A 68 -1.25 -2.77 -9.78
N LEU A 69 -1.60 -1.97 -8.77
CA LEU A 69 -2.56 -0.87 -8.93
C LEU A 69 -2.07 0.15 -9.94
N PHE A 70 -0.78 0.50 -9.92
CA PHE A 70 -0.21 1.45 -10.86
C PHE A 70 -0.24 0.94 -12.32
N GLN A 71 0.04 -0.36 -12.52
CA GLN A 71 -0.08 -0.99 -13.83
C GLN A 71 -1.53 -0.99 -14.33
N ALA A 72 -2.49 -1.36 -13.47
CA ALA A 72 -3.91 -1.33 -13.79
C ALA A 72 -4.37 0.08 -14.16
N TYR A 73 -3.96 1.08 -13.38
CA TYR A 73 -4.27 2.48 -13.64
C TYR A 73 -3.71 2.96 -14.99
N LYS A 74 -2.47 2.61 -15.31
CA LYS A 74 -1.84 2.97 -16.60
C LYS A 74 -2.62 2.38 -17.77
N LEU A 75 -3.12 1.16 -17.64
CA LEU A 75 -3.91 0.48 -18.67
C LEU A 75 -5.28 1.16 -18.87
N VAL A 76 -5.98 1.49 -17.79
CA VAL A 76 -7.25 2.25 -17.87
C VAL A 76 -7.04 3.62 -18.52
N LYS A 77 -5.96 4.32 -18.16
CA LYS A 77 -5.62 5.62 -18.75
C LYS A 77 -5.34 5.52 -20.26
N GLN A 78 -4.68 4.46 -20.72
CA GLN A 78 -4.48 4.20 -22.15
C GLN A 78 -5.81 3.94 -22.85
N GLN A 79 -6.69 3.13 -22.26
CA GLN A 79 -8.02 2.86 -22.82
C GLN A 79 -8.86 4.13 -22.97
N GLN A 80 -8.84 5.01 -21.97
CA GLN A 80 -9.53 6.30 -22.06
C GLN A 80 -9.00 7.15 -23.21
N LYS A 81 -7.67 7.22 -23.36
CA LYS A 81 -7.04 7.99 -24.44
C LYS A 81 -7.41 7.44 -25.83
N GLU A 82 -7.40 6.12 -26.00
CA GLU A 82 -7.82 5.48 -27.27
C GLU A 82 -9.31 5.69 -27.57
N TRP A 83 -10.15 5.74 -26.54
CA TRP A 83 -11.57 6.05 -26.68
C TRP A 83 -11.80 7.52 -27.09
N GLU A 84 -11.06 8.45 -26.51
CA GLU A 84 -11.09 9.87 -26.88
C GLU A 84 -10.56 10.10 -28.30
N GLU A 85 -9.48 9.43 -28.70
CA GLU A 85 -8.94 9.53 -30.07
C GLU A 85 -9.92 8.97 -31.11
N LYS A 86 -10.67 7.92 -30.78
CA LYS A 86 -11.72 7.35 -31.66
C LYS A 86 -13.00 8.18 -31.71
N ASN A 87 -13.37 8.87 -30.64
CA ASN A 87 -14.59 9.67 -30.55
C ASN A 87 -14.35 11.17 -30.75
N LYS A 88 -13.13 11.58 -31.13
CA LYS A 88 -12.84 12.98 -31.45
C LYS A 88 -13.70 13.39 -32.66
N PRO A 89 -14.55 14.42 -32.56
CA PRO A 89 -15.29 14.91 -33.71
C PRO A 89 -14.28 15.39 -34.75
N LYS A 90 -14.30 14.78 -35.94
CA LYS A 90 -13.54 15.24 -37.09
C LYS A 90 -14.22 16.52 -37.60
N PHE A 91 -13.72 17.67 -37.16
CA PHE A 91 -13.98 18.96 -37.79
C PHE A 91 -13.01 19.17 -38.95
#